data_AF-A0A2M3ZDL0-F1
#
_entry.id   AF-A0A2M3ZDL0-F1
#
_cell.length_a   1.000
_cell.length_b   1.000
_cell.length_c   1.000
_cell.angle_alpha   90.00
_cell.angle_beta   90.00
_cell.angle_gamma   90.00
#
_symmetry.space_group_name_H-M   'P 1'
#
loop_
_entity.id
_entity.type
_entity.pdbx_description
1 polymer ?
#
loop_
_entity_poly.entity_id
_entity_poly.type
_entity_poly.pdbx_seq_one_letter_code
_entity_poly.pdbx_strand_id
1 'polypeptide(L)'
;MNVTILRDLLQPMANVDRVYMQPECKEAKAKKRTVLGKRAALNYTEAWVEFNSRREARLLATRLNAQPISTSRKSVFCDILWNMKYLPQYTWVQLSERLSYEKAVGPQKHRAEIAQARKEAAHFQANLDRSLYRLKRRRKENHGMAQQIVNQ
;
A
#
# COMPACT_ATOMS: atom_id res chain seq x y z
N MET A 1 -18.20 -6.71 2.02
CA MET A 1 -18.30 -7.76 3.05
C MET A 1 -17.54 -7.31 4.28
N ASN A 2 -18.07 -7.49 5.50
CA ASN A 2 -17.40 -7.09 6.76
C ASN A 2 -16.84 -8.32 7.49
N VAL A 3 -15.95 -8.11 8.47
CA VAL A 3 -15.29 -9.19 9.25
C VAL A 3 -16.31 -10.10 9.95
N THR A 4 -17.35 -9.51 10.55
CA THR A 4 -18.41 -10.27 11.24
C THR A 4 -19.17 -11.16 10.27
N ILE A 5 -19.60 -10.62 9.13
CA ILE A 5 -20.33 -11.37 8.10
C ILE A 5 -19.48 -12.53 7.58
N LEU A 6 -18.18 -12.31 7.35
CA LEU A 6 -17.28 -13.38 6.91
C LEU A 6 -17.20 -14.50 7.94
N ARG A 7 -17.08 -14.15 9.23
CA ARG A 7 -17.10 -15.13 10.32
C ARG A 7 -18.43 -15.89 10.35
N ASP A 8 -19.56 -15.19 10.30
CA ASP A 8 -20.89 -15.79 10.33
C ASP A 8 -21.16 -16.73 9.16
N LEU A 9 -20.60 -16.43 7.98
CA LEU A 9 -20.67 -17.32 6.82
C LEU A 9 -19.84 -18.60 7.01
N LEU A 10 -18.68 -18.51 7.66
CA LEU A 10 -17.74 -19.63 7.80
C LEU A 10 -17.96 -20.47 9.07
N GLN A 11 -18.45 -19.87 10.14
CA GLN A 11 -18.67 -20.50 11.45
C GLN A 11 -19.53 -21.77 11.40
N PRO A 12 -20.61 -21.86 10.60
CA PRO A 12 -21.42 -23.09 10.49
C PRO A 12 -20.69 -24.25 9.81
N MET A 13 -19.61 -23.95 9.07
CA MET A 13 -18.87 -24.92 8.28
C MET A 13 -17.60 -25.41 8.96
N ALA A 14 -16.95 -24.56 9.77
CA ALA A 14 -15.80 -24.91 10.60
C ALA A 14 -15.61 -23.93 11.75
N ASN A 15 -14.85 -24.37 12.77
CA ASN A 15 -14.53 -23.55 13.91
C ASN A 15 -13.46 -22.50 13.56
N VAL A 16 -13.91 -21.27 13.35
CA VAL A 16 -13.08 -20.09 13.08
C VAL A 16 -12.58 -19.48 14.39
N ASP A 17 -11.26 -19.32 14.52
CA ASP A 17 -10.63 -18.68 15.67
C ASP A 17 -10.44 -17.18 15.42
N ARG A 18 -9.47 -16.81 14.56
CA ARG A 18 -9.11 -15.43 14.24
C ARG A 18 -9.42 -15.08 12.80
N VAL A 19 -9.85 -13.84 12.58
CA VAL A 19 -10.13 -13.30 11.23
C VAL A 19 -9.51 -11.92 11.11
N TYR A 20 -8.78 -11.70 10.02
CA TYR A 20 -8.23 -10.41 9.65
C TYR A 20 -8.60 -10.12 8.20
N MET A 21 -9.04 -8.90 7.91
CA MET A 21 -9.33 -8.45 6.55
C MET A 21 -8.52 -7.18 6.28
N GLN A 22 -7.75 -7.18 5.18
CA GLN A 22 -6.94 -6.05 4.80
C GLN A 22 -7.79 -5.01 4.08
N PRO A 23 -7.89 -3.77 4.60
CA PRO A 23 -8.65 -2.71 3.96
C PRO A 23 -7.97 -2.26 2.67
N GLU A 24 -8.78 -1.94 1.66
CA GLU A 24 -8.33 -1.46 0.35
C GLU A 24 -7.57 -0.11 0.44
N CYS A 25 -8.00 0.77 1.34
CA CYS A 25 -7.28 2.00 1.66
C CYS A 25 -6.45 1.83 2.93
N LYS A 26 -5.12 1.92 2.79
CA LYS A 26 -4.17 1.99 3.92
C LYS A 26 -4.42 3.28 4.72
N GLU A 27 -5.12 3.14 5.85
CA GLU A 27 -5.32 3.98 7.05
C GLU A 27 -5.46 5.53 6.94
N ALA A 28 -4.85 6.22 5.98
CA ALA A 28 -4.85 7.68 5.85
C ALA A 28 -5.86 8.23 4.81
N LYS A 29 -6.35 7.40 3.87
CA LYS A 29 -7.24 7.86 2.77
C LYS A 29 -8.68 7.36 2.86
N ALA A 30 -8.99 6.44 3.78
CA ALA A 30 -10.35 5.97 3.97
C ALA A 30 -11.20 7.08 4.59
N LYS A 31 -12.16 7.63 3.84
CA LYS A 31 -13.13 8.59 4.37
C LYS A 31 -13.85 7.92 5.54
N LYS A 32 -13.71 8.44 6.76
CA LYS A 32 -14.37 7.83 7.95
C LYS A 32 -15.89 7.96 7.89
N ARG A 33 -16.39 8.97 7.17
CA ARG A 33 -17.81 9.27 7.00
C ARG A 33 -18.12 9.52 5.52
N THR A 34 -19.29 9.09 5.08
CA THR A 34 -19.85 9.45 3.77
C THR A 34 -20.27 10.92 3.77
N VAL A 35 -20.58 11.46 2.58
CA VAL A 35 -21.11 12.83 2.43
C VAL A 35 -22.38 13.05 3.29
N LEU A 36 -23.14 11.98 3.52
CA LEU A 36 -24.35 11.94 4.36
C LEU A 36 -24.06 11.70 5.85
N GLY A 37 -22.79 11.76 6.27
CA GLY A 37 -22.38 11.62 7.68
C GLY A 37 -22.44 10.19 8.25
N LYS A 38 -22.85 9.19 7.46
CA LYS A 38 -22.85 7.76 7.86
C LYS A 38 -21.43 7.20 7.85
N ARG A 39 -21.16 6.15 8.64
CA ARG A 39 -19.86 5.45 8.60
C ARG A 39 -19.63 4.91 7.18
N ALA A 40 -18.51 5.26 6.56
CA ALA A 40 -18.21 4.76 5.23
C ALA A 40 -17.94 3.25 5.29
N ALA A 41 -18.46 2.51 4.32
CA ALA A 41 -18.16 1.09 4.18
C ALA A 41 -16.66 0.95 3.84
N LEU A 42 -15.96 0.13 4.62
CA LEU A 42 -14.61 -0.28 4.28
C LEU A 42 -14.71 -1.39 3.25
N ASN A 43 -14.04 -1.18 2.13
CA ASN A 43 -13.74 -2.24 1.19
C ASN A 43 -12.48 -2.97 1.67
N TYR A 44 -12.45 -4.27 1.41
CA TYR A 44 -11.35 -5.13 1.78
C TYR A 44 -10.84 -5.85 0.53
N THR A 45 -9.52 -5.98 0.41
CA THR A 45 -8.89 -6.63 -0.74
C THR A 45 -8.68 -8.12 -0.48
N GLU A 46 -8.24 -8.45 0.74
CA GLU A 46 -7.82 -9.80 1.11
C GLU A 46 -8.25 -10.11 2.55
N ALA A 47 -8.40 -11.39 2.87
CA ALA A 47 -8.77 -11.86 4.19
C ALA A 47 -7.95 -13.10 4.59
N TRP A 48 -7.57 -13.14 5.87
CA TRP A 48 -6.91 -14.27 6.53
C TRP A 48 -7.83 -14.81 7.60
N VAL A 49 -8.03 -16.12 7.57
CA VAL A 49 -8.87 -16.83 8.53
C VAL A 49 -8.04 -17.96 9.13
N GLU A 50 -7.93 -17.95 10.45
CA GLU A 50 -7.33 -19.02 11.23
C GLU A 50 -8.44 -19.95 11.73
N PHE A 51 -8.28 -21.24 11.45
CA PHE A 51 -9.19 -22.29 11.91
C PHE A 51 -8.52 -23.12 13.00
N ASN A 52 -9.33 -23.65 13.91
CA ASN A 52 -8.85 -24.51 14.98
C ASN A 52 -8.31 -25.86 14.44
N SER A 53 -8.93 -26.40 13.39
CA SER A 53 -8.54 -27.67 12.76
C SER A 53 -7.91 -27.47 11.39
N ARG A 54 -6.68 -27.97 11.22
CA ARG A 54 -5.97 -28.00 9.93
C ARG A 54 -6.75 -28.77 8.85
N ARG A 55 -7.45 -29.85 9.25
CA ARG A 55 -8.18 -30.72 8.31
C ARG A 55 -9.38 -29.97 7.73
N GLU A 56 -10.14 -29.28 8.59
CA GLU A 56 -11.29 -28.46 8.19
C GLU A 56 -10.86 -27.30 7.30
N ALA A 57 -9.78 -26.60 7.66
CA ALA A 57 -9.24 -25.50 6.85
C ALA A 57 -8.90 -25.95 5.42
N ARG A 58 -8.23 -27.10 5.28
CA ARG A 58 -7.88 -27.66 3.97
C ARG A 58 -9.13 -28.04 3.17
N LEU A 59 -10.05 -28.78 3.80
CA LEU A 59 -11.27 -29.24 3.15
C LEU A 59 -12.13 -28.07 2.67
N LEU A 60 -12.33 -27.06 3.52
CA LEU A 60 -13.13 -25.89 3.18
C LEU A 60 -12.49 -25.04 2.10
N ALA A 61 -11.19 -24.80 2.16
CA ALA A 61 -10.51 -24.07 1.09
C ALA A 61 -10.69 -24.77 -0.26
N THR A 62 -10.53 -26.09 -0.33
CA THR A 62 -10.76 -26.84 -1.57
C THR A 62 -12.22 -26.84 -1.99
N ARG A 63 -13.16 -27.01 -1.05
CA ARG A 63 -14.59 -27.13 -1.34
C ARG A 63 -15.22 -25.80 -1.74
N LEU A 64 -14.87 -24.71 -1.07
CA LEU A 64 -15.47 -23.40 -1.28
C LEU A 64 -14.77 -22.63 -2.41
N ASN A 65 -13.49 -22.88 -2.69
CA ASN A 65 -12.81 -22.13 -3.75
C ASN A 65 -13.55 -22.24 -5.10
N ALA A 66 -13.76 -21.09 -5.73
CA ALA A 66 -14.54 -20.90 -6.96
C ALA A 66 -16.04 -21.25 -6.85
N GLN A 67 -16.58 -21.50 -5.65
CA GLN A 67 -18.02 -21.68 -5.43
C GLN A 67 -18.71 -20.36 -5.12
N PRO A 68 -20.00 -20.19 -5.49
CA PRO A 68 -20.76 -19.01 -5.10
C PRO A 68 -20.94 -18.91 -3.58
N ILE A 69 -20.87 -17.70 -3.05
CA ILE A 69 -21.08 -17.43 -1.62
C ILE A 69 -22.52 -17.70 -1.21
N SER A 70 -23.47 -17.36 -2.08
CA SER A 70 -24.89 -17.64 -1.85
C SER A 70 -25.57 -18.07 -3.14
N THR A 71 -26.44 -19.06 -3.06
CA THR A 71 -27.28 -19.50 -4.18
C THR A 71 -28.62 -18.74 -4.25
N SER A 72 -28.93 -17.93 -3.23
CA SER A 72 -30.18 -17.16 -3.17
C SER A 72 -30.10 -15.90 -4.02
N ARG A 73 -31.01 -15.75 -4.99
CA ARG A 73 -31.14 -14.56 -5.84
C ARG A 73 -31.42 -13.26 -5.08
N LYS A 74 -31.93 -13.34 -3.84
CA LYS A 74 -32.20 -12.18 -2.99
C LYS A 74 -30.99 -11.78 -2.14
N SER A 75 -29.94 -12.60 -2.13
CA SER A 75 -28.74 -12.34 -1.34
C SER A 75 -27.87 -11.28 -2.01
N VAL A 76 -27.29 -10.40 -1.20
CA VAL A 76 -26.27 -9.43 -1.65
C VAL A 76 -24.99 -10.11 -2.15
N PHE A 77 -24.84 -11.42 -1.93
CA PHE A 77 -23.68 -12.21 -2.32
C PHE A 77 -23.98 -13.22 -3.45
N CYS A 78 -25.09 -13.09 -4.18
CA CYS A 78 -25.52 -14.08 -5.17
C CYS A 78 -24.51 -14.28 -6.33
N ASP A 79 -23.91 -13.20 -6.81
CA ASP A 79 -23.00 -13.23 -7.97
C ASP A 79 -21.52 -13.19 -7.56
N ILE A 80 -21.23 -13.41 -6.28
CA ILE A 80 -19.86 -13.37 -5.75
C ILE A 80 -19.38 -14.81 -5.52
N LEU A 81 -18.19 -15.11 -6.04
CA LEU A 81 -17.52 -16.39 -5.83
C LEU A 81 -16.51 -16.28 -4.68
N TRP A 82 -16.37 -17.36 -3.92
CA TRP A 82 -15.27 -17.55 -3.00
C TRP A 82 -13.94 -17.69 -3.77
N ASN A 83 -12.91 -17.03 -3.27
CA ASN A 83 -11.53 -17.25 -3.69
C ASN A 83 -10.70 -17.56 -2.43
N MET A 84 -10.33 -18.82 -2.26
CA MET A 84 -9.72 -19.31 -1.02
C MET A 84 -8.51 -20.18 -1.33
N LYS A 85 -7.44 -19.99 -0.55
CA LYS A 85 -6.24 -20.81 -0.61
C LYS A 85 -5.86 -21.24 0.80
N TYR A 86 -5.68 -22.55 0.98
CA TYR A 86 -5.14 -23.08 2.23
C TYR A 86 -3.61 -22.88 2.26
N LEU A 87 -3.11 -22.32 3.36
CA LEU A 87 -1.69 -22.08 3.59
C LEU A 87 -1.15 -23.07 4.63
N PRO A 88 -0.38 -24.10 4.23
CA PRO A 88 0.19 -25.04 5.17
C PRO A 88 1.25 -24.37 6.05
N GLN A 89 1.24 -24.72 7.34
CA GLN A 89 2.24 -24.28 8.34
C GLN A 89 2.35 -22.76 8.54
N TYR A 90 1.41 -21.99 7.99
CA TYR A 90 1.37 -20.55 8.18
C TYR A 90 0.72 -20.20 9.52
N THR A 91 1.36 -19.36 10.31
CA THR A 91 0.88 -18.98 11.64
C THR A 91 0.44 -17.51 11.70
N TRP A 92 -0.47 -17.19 12.62
CA TRP A 92 -0.91 -15.82 12.84
C TRP A 92 0.23 -14.85 13.20
N VAL A 93 1.26 -15.37 13.90
CA VAL A 93 2.45 -14.60 14.27
C VAL A 93 3.20 -14.15 13.01
N GLN A 94 3.43 -15.06 12.04
CA GLN A 94 4.08 -14.73 10.78
C GLN A 94 3.29 -13.70 9.96
N LEU A 95 1.96 -13.77 9.98
CA LEU A 95 1.11 -12.75 9.38
C LEU A 95 1.34 -11.38 10.03
N SER A 96 1.29 -11.34 11.36
CA SER A 96 1.43 -10.11 12.14
C SER A 96 2.83 -9.51 11.97
N GLU A 97 3.87 -10.33 11.98
CA GLU A 97 5.25 -9.94 11.70
C GLU A 97 5.40 -9.35 10.31
N ARG A 98 4.88 -10.03 9.28
CA ARG A 98 4.90 -9.54 7.89
C ARG A 98 4.18 -8.20 7.77
N LEU A 99 2.97 -8.08 8.33
CA LEU A 99 2.19 -6.84 8.28
C LEU A 99 2.93 -5.69 9.00
N SER A 100 3.57 -5.98 10.13
CA SER A 100 4.34 -4.99 10.89
C SER A 100 5.58 -4.55 10.11
N TYR A 101 6.28 -5.49 9.48
CA TYR A 101 7.41 -5.21 8.62
C TYR A 101 7.02 -4.35 7.41
N GLU A 102 5.95 -4.73 6.69
CA GLU A 102 5.45 -3.95 5.54
C GLU A 102 5.05 -2.52 5.96
N LYS A 103 4.42 -2.35 7.13
CA LYS A 103 4.07 -1.05 7.69
C LYS A 103 5.31 -0.20 8.05
N ALA A 104 6.36 -0.80 8.60
CA ALA A 104 7.58 -0.08 9.00
C ALA A 104 8.45 0.31 7.80
N VAL A 105 8.61 -0.58 6.83
CA VAL A 105 9.56 -0.42 5.71
C VAL A 105 9.05 0.57 4.67
N GLY A 106 7.75 0.58 4.39
CA GLY A 106 7.17 1.44 3.35
C GLY A 106 7.53 2.93 3.51
N PRO A 107 7.24 3.55 4.66
CA PRO A 107 7.59 4.95 4.92
C PRO A 107 9.10 5.20 4.91
N GLN A 108 9.91 4.24 5.37
CA GLN A 108 11.36 4.37 5.39
C GLN A 108 11.96 4.41 3.99
N LYS A 109 11.53 3.51 3.09
CA LYS A 109 11.93 3.49 1.68
C LYS A 109 11.54 4.77 0.97
N HIS A 110 10.28 5.21 1.13
CA HIS A 110 9.80 6.44 0.52
C HIS A 110 10.60 7.67 1.02
N ARG A 111 10.91 7.75 2.32
CA ARG A 111 11.76 8.83 2.85
C ARG A 111 13.18 8.81 2.26
N ALA A 112 13.76 7.62 2.09
CA ALA A 112 15.08 7.47 1.49
C ALA A 112 15.07 7.95 0.03
N GLU A 113 14.05 7.59 -0.75
CA GLU A 113 13.85 8.06 -2.13
C GLU A 113 13.73 9.59 -2.20
N ILE A 114 12.91 10.19 -1.33
CA ILE A 114 12.79 11.66 -1.23
C ILE A 114 14.15 12.29 -0.88
N ALA A 115 14.89 11.71 0.07
CA ALA A 115 16.18 12.23 0.48
C ALA A 115 17.21 12.16 -0.66
N GLN A 116 17.20 11.08 -1.43
CA GLN A 116 18.05 10.92 -2.62
C GLN A 116 17.70 11.96 -3.70
N ALA A 117 16.43 12.09 -4.07
CA ALA A 117 15.98 13.07 -5.05
C ALA A 117 16.33 14.51 -4.63
N ARG A 118 16.19 14.83 -3.32
CA ARG A 118 16.61 16.13 -2.77
C ARG A 118 18.11 16.36 -2.88
N LYS A 119 18.93 15.34 -2.61
CA LYS A 119 20.39 15.41 -2.73
C LYS A 119 20.81 15.65 -4.18
N GLU A 120 20.20 14.94 -5.13
CA GLU A 120 20.45 15.11 -6.56
C GLU A 120 20.05 16.52 -7.05
N ALA A 121 18.88 17.01 -6.64
CA ALA A 121 18.41 18.37 -6.95
C ALA A 121 19.34 19.45 -6.37
N ALA A 122 19.76 19.30 -5.12
CA ALA A 122 20.70 20.24 -4.48
C ALA A 122 22.06 20.27 -5.18
N HIS A 123 22.57 19.10 -5.57
CA HIS A 123 23.82 19.01 -6.34
C HIS A 123 23.71 19.66 -7.72
N PHE A 124 22.60 19.46 -8.41
CA PHE A 124 22.34 20.11 -9.70
C PHE A 124 22.27 21.63 -9.56
N GLN A 125 21.56 22.14 -8.56
CA GLN A 125 21.47 23.58 -8.27
C GLN A 125 22.86 24.19 -8.00
N ALA A 126 23.66 23.55 -7.14
CA ALA A 126 25.01 24.02 -6.84
C ALA A 126 25.91 24.07 -8.09
N ASN A 127 25.76 23.10 -9.00
CA ASN A 127 26.51 23.08 -10.26
C ASN A 127 26.07 24.17 -11.24
N LEU A 128 24.76 24.43 -11.33
CA LEU A 128 24.23 25.54 -12.11
C LEU A 128 24.74 26.89 -11.58
N ASP A 129 24.65 27.12 -10.27
CA ASP A 129 25.11 28.35 -9.63
C ASP A 129 26.61 28.58 -9.87
N ARG A 130 27.43 27.51 -9.77
CA ARG A 130 28.86 27.55 -10.07
C ARG A 130 29.13 27.85 -11.56
N SER A 131 28.34 27.29 -12.46
CA SER A 131 28.42 27.55 -13.91
C SER A 131 28.08 29.01 -14.23
N LEU A 132 26.98 29.52 -13.68
CA LEU A 132 26.54 30.90 -13.84
C LEU A 132 27.55 31.90 -13.29
N TYR A 133 28.13 31.62 -12.11
CA TYR A 133 29.19 32.44 -11.53
C TYR A 133 30.41 32.53 -12.45
N ARG A 134 30.87 31.38 -12.99
CA ARG A 134 31.98 31.33 -13.97
C ARG A 134 31.67 32.14 -15.22
N LEU A 135 30.45 32.02 -15.77
CA LEU A 135 30.05 32.77 -16.96
C LEU A 135 30.02 34.27 -16.71
N LYS A 136 29.49 34.71 -15.56
CA LYS A 136 29.48 36.13 -15.16
C LYS A 136 30.90 36.69 -15.03
N ARG A 137 31.82 35.91 -14.43
CA ARG A 137 33.23 36.30 -14.31
C ARG A 137 33.90 36.48 -15.67
N ARG A 138 33.74 35.50 -16.58
CA ARG A 138 34.28 35.57 -17.94
C ARG A 138 33.73 36.77 -18.72
N ARG A 139 32.45 37.12 -18.55
CA ARG A 139 31.86 38.32 -19.18
C ARG A 139 32.51 39.61 -18.67
N LYS A 140 32.77 39.73 -17.36
CA LYS A 140 33.45 40.89 -16.78
C LYS A 140 34.90 41.01 -17.25
N GLU A 141 35.64 39.90 -17.25
CA GLU A 141 37.01 39.83 -17.74
C GLU A 141 37.07 40.26 -19.23
N ASN A 142 36.20 39.72 -20.08
CA ASN A 142 36.11 40.11 -21.49
C ASN A 142 35.75 41.60 -21.70
N HIS A 143 34.88 42.16 -20.84
CA HIS A 143 34.50 43.58 -20.94
C HIS A 143 35.64 44.52 -20.52
N GLY A 144 36.41 44.16 -19.50
CA GLY A 144 37.61 44.90 -19.10
C GLY A 144 38.71 44.87 -20.16
N MET A 145 38.93 43.71 -20.80
CA MET A 145 39.87 43.58 -21.93
C MET A 145 39.44 44.42 -23.13
N ALA A 146 38.14 44.45 -23.46
CA ALA A 146 37.63 45.29 -24.54
C ALA A 146 37.82 46.79 -24.28
N GLN A 147 37.66 47.25 -23.03
CA GLN A 147 37.90 48.65 -22.65
C GLN A 147 39.39 49.03 -22.68
N GLN A 148 40.29 48.09 -22.40
CA GLN A 148 41.74 48.33 -22.53
C GLN A 148 42.20 48.43 -23.99
N ILE A 149 41.60 47.67 -24.91
CA ILE A 149 41.92 47.74 -26.34
C ILE A 149 41.40 49.04 -26.98
N VAL A 150 40.28 49.59 -26.50
CA VAL A 150 39.70 50.85 -27.01
C VAL A 150 40.43 52.11 -26.50
N ASN A 151 41.18 52.00 -25.39
CA ASN A 151 41.91 53.11 -24.77
C ASN A 151 43.43 53.12 -25.10
N GLN A 152 43.88 52.31 -26.06
CA GLN A 152 45.21 52.38 -26.68
C GLN A 152 45.09 52.89 -28.10
#